data_AF-A0A537EMI8-F1
#
_entry.id   AF-A0A537EMI8-F1
#
_cell.length_a   1.000
_cell.length_b   1.000
_cell.length_c   1.000
_cell.angle_alpha   90.00
_cell.angle_beta   90.00
_cell.angle_gamma   90.00
#
_symmetry.space_group_name_H-M   'P 1'
#
loop_
_entity.id
_entity.type
_entity.pdbx_description
1 polymer ?
#
loop_
_entity_poly.entity_id
_entity_poly.type
_entity_poly.pdbx_seq_one_letter_code
_entity_poly.pdbx_strand_id
1 'polypeptide(L)'
;MASLSQAKTLGGVGSILVLLGAIPNIGFVLAIVGFILILIAVKNVSESVNEPAIFNDMIIAVVLAIIGIVVFGVIVVVAFFSFFNFRQFGTVTPGSVPPSVLGAIGLLIVGLVVV
;
A
#
# COMPACT_ATOMS: atom_id res chain seq x y z
N MET A 1 -30.61 -3.82 -13.15
CA MET A 1 -30.01 -2.62 -13.77
C MET A 1 -29.17 -1.95 -12.70
N ALA A 2 -27.84 -2.12 -12.73
CA ALA A 2 -26.96 -1.43 -11.79
C ALA A 2 -27.06 0.08 -12.07
N SER A 3 -27.56 0.88 -11.12
CA SER A 3 -27.63 2.33 -11.31
C SER A 3 -26.31 2.96 -10.88
N LEU A 4 -25.76 3.85 -11.70
CA LEU A 4 -24.56 4.64 -11.35
C LEU A 4 -24.74 5.41 -10.03
N SER A 5 -25.98 5.81 -9.72
CA SER A 5 -26.34 6.42 -8.44
C SER A 5 -26.05 5.49 -7.25
N GLN A 6 -26.41 4.22 -7.36
CA GLN A 6 -26.13 3.22 -6.32
C GLN A 6 -24.64 2.93 -6.19
N ALA A 7 -23.91 2.85 -7.31
CA ALA A 7 -22.46 2.68 -7.30
C ALA A 7 -21.76 3.86 -6.60
N LYS A 8 -22.19 5.10 -6.88
CA LYS A 8 -21.68 6.30 -6.22
C LYS A 8 -21.91 6.26 -4.70
N THR A 9 -23.10 5.87 -4.26
CA THR A 9 -23.42 5.78 -2.83
C THR A 9 -22.64 4.67 -2.15
N LEU A 10 -22.53 3.48 -2.75
CA LEU A 10 -21.74 2.37 -2.22
C LEU A 10 -20.26 2.70 -2.13
N GLY A 11 -19.70 3.36 -3.15
CA GLY A 11 -18.30 3.78 -3.16
C GLY A 11 -18.00 4.89 -2.15
N GLY A 12 -18.92 5.86 -2.01
CA GLY A 12 -18.79 6.93 -1.01
C GLY A 12 -18.94 6.46 0.43
N VAL A 13 -19.93 5.60 0.70
CA VAL A 13 -20.08 4.97 2.03
C VAL A 13 -18.89 4.06 2.31
N GLY A 14 -18.46 3.28 1.32
CA GLY A 14 -17.30 2.41 1.42
C GLY A 14 -16.02 3.16 1.79
N SER A 15 -15.74 4.30 1.16
CA SER A 15 -14.54 5.10 1.48
C SER A 15 -14.59 5.71 2.88
N ILE A 16 -15.77 6.16 3.33
CA ILE A 16 -15.96 6.64 4.70
C ILE A 16 -15.72 5.50 5.70
N LEU A 17 -16.25 4.30 5.44
CA LEU A 17 -16.03 3.13 6.29
C LEU A 17 -14.56 2.73 6.37
N VAL A 18 -13.82 2.82 5.26
CA VAL A 18 -12.36 2.61 5.25
C VAL A 18 -11.64 3.61 6.12
N LEU A 19 -11.99 4.90 6.05
CA LEU A 19 -11.39 5.95 6.89
C LEU A 19 -11.70 5.76 8.38
N LEU A 20 -12.92 5.34 8.71
CA LEU A 20 -13.32 4.94 10.06
C LEU A 20 -12.56 3.69 10.55
N GLY A 21 -11.80 3.03 9.66
CA GLY A 21 -10.89 1.95 10.00
C GLY A 21 -9.76 2.34 10.96
N ALA A 22 -9.51 3.64 11.16
CA ALA A 22 -8.55 4.14 12.14
C ALA A 22 -8.99 3.95 13.61
N ILE A 23 -10.24 3.52 13.86
CA ILE A 23 -10.75 3.31 15.22
C ILE A 23 -10.15 2.02 15.82
N PRO A 24 -9.52 2.07 17.02
CA PRO A 24 -8.99 0.87 17.67
C PRO A 24 -10.09 -0.17 17.96
N ASN A 25 -9.75 -1.45 17.93
CA ASN A 25 -10.61 -2.63 18.17
C ASN A 25 -11.62 -3.00 17.07
N ILE A 26 -12.30 -2.04 16.45
CA ILE A 26 -13.39 -2.32 15.48
C ILE A 26 -13.03 -1.84 14.07
N GLY A 27 -12.07 -0.91 13.95
CA GLY A 27 -11.68 -0.28 12.69
C GLY A 27 -11.24 -1.28 11.62
N PHE A 28 -10.54 -2.36 11.97
CA PHE A 28 -10.13 -3.36 10.99
C PHE A 28 -11.32 -4.00 10.25
N VAL A 29 -12.39 -4.32 10.98
CA VAL A 29 -13.61 -4.89 10.39
C VAL A 29 -14.31 -3.85 9.52
N LEU A 30 -14.42 -2.61 10.00
CA LEU A 30 -14.99 -1.49 9.23
C LEU A 30 -14.21 -1.23 7.94
N ALA A 31 -12.88 -1.31 7.98
CA ALA A 31 -12.03 -1.13 6.82
C ALA A 31 -12.22 -2.21 5.77
N ILE A 32 -12.31 -3.48 6.19
CA ILE A 32 -12.59 -4.59 5.27
C ILE A 32 -13.97 -4.43 4.65
N VAL A 33 -14.99 -4.15 5.45
CA VAL A 33 -16.36 -3.95 4.95
C VAL A 33 -16.40 -2.77 3.98
N GLY A 34 -15.78 -1.64 4.34
CA GLY A 34 -15.68 -0.46 3.47
C GLY A 34 -14.97 -0.77 2.15
N PHE A 35 -13.88 -1.53 2.21
CA PHE A 35 -13.13 -1.93 1.02
C PHE A 35 -13.95 -2.85 0.10
N ILE A 36 -14.68 -3.81 0.66
CA ILE A 36 -15.60 -4.68 -0.11
C ILE A 36 -16.69 -3.84 -0.78
N LEU A 37 -17.26 -2.85 -0.10
CA LEU A 37 -18.27 -1.95 -0.67
C LEU A 37 -17.71 -1.12 -1.84
N ILE A 38 -16.45 -0.70 -1.78
CA ILE A 38 -15.76 -0.03 -2.90
C ILE A 38 -15.63 -0.97 -4.09
N LEU A 39 -15.22 -2.24 -3.88
CA LEU A 39 -15.13 -3.22 -4.97
C LEU A 39 -16.49 -3.49 -5.62
N ILE A 40 -17.56 -3.59 -4.82
CA ILE A 40 -18.92 -3.74 -5.33
C ILE A 40 -19.35 -2.50 -6.12
N ALA A 41 -19.00 -1.30 -5.65
CA ALA A 41 -19.29 -0.07 -6.38
C ALA A 41 -18.62 -0.09 -7.77
N VAL A 42 -17.36 -0.50 -7.86
CA VAL A 42 -16.64 -0.54 -9.13
C VAL A 42 -17.18 -1.63 -10.05
N LYS A 43 -17.57 -2.78 -9.51
CA LYS A 43 -18.29 -3.80 -10.27
C LYS A 43 -19.58 -3.24 -10.88
N ASN A 44 -20.38 -2.53 -10.09
CA ASN A 44 -21.61 -1.90 -10.56
C ASN A 44 -21.36 -0.83 -11.63
N VAL A 45 -20.25 -0.08 -11.53
CA VAL A 45 -19.82 0.84 -12.59
C VAL A 45 -19.51 0.05 -13.86
N SER A 46 -18.63 -0.96 -13.78
CA SER A 46 -18.22 -1.81 -14.90
C SER A 46 -19.41 -2.42 -15.66
N GLU A 47 -20.40 -2.95 -14.94
CA GLU A 47 -21.65 -3.46 -15.53
C GLU A 47 -22.50 -2.34 -16.16
N SER A 48 -22.55 -1.16 -15.56
CA SER A 48 -23.31 -0.02 -16.10
C SER A 48 -22.65 0.60 -17.34
N VAL A 49 -21.33 0.54 -17.48
CA VAL A 49 -20.61 1.03 -18.68
C VAL A 49 -20.40 -0.07 -19.72
N ASN A 50 -20.82 -1.31 -19.45
CA ASN A 50 -20.58 -2.50 -20.27
C ASN A 50 -19.08 -2.77 -20.56
N GLU A 51 -18.20 -2.38 -19.64
CA GLU A 51 -16.75 -2.54 -19.80
C GLU A 51 -16.19 -3.40 -18.65
N PRO A 52 -16.09 -4.74 -18.83
CA PRO A 52 -15.65 -5.66 -17.79
C PRO A 52 -14.19 -5.45 -17.38
N ALA A 53 -13.38 -4.84 -18.26
CA ALA A 53 -11.98 -4.52 -18.00
C ALA A 53 -11.82 -3.62 -16.76
N ILE A 54 -12.75 -2.69 -16.50
CA ILE A 54 -12.67 -1.77 -15.34
C ILE A 54 -12.61 -2.53 -14.01
N PHE A 55 -13.45 -3.56 -13.85
CA PHE A 55 -13.44 -4.36 -12.62
C PHE A 55 -12.20 -5.27 -12.56
N ASN A 56 -11.80 -5.84 -13.70
CA ASN A 56 -10.64 -6.73 -13.76
C ASN A 56 -9.33 -5.98 -13.46
N ASP A 57 -9.13 -4.81 -14.05
CA ASP A 57 -7.98 -3.93 -13.81
C ASP A 57 -7.95 -3.46 -12.36
N MET A 58 -9.11 -3.19 -11.75
CA MET A 58 -9.18 -2.91 -10.33
C MET A 58 -8.71 -4.09 -9.48
N ILE A 59 -9.14 -5.31 -9.76
CA ILE A 59 -8.69 -6.49 -9.01
C ILE A 59 -7.18 -6.69 -9.18
N ILE A 60 -6.64 -6.50 -10.38
CA ILE A 60 -5.19 -6.53 -10.64
C ILE A 60 -4.48 -5.47 -9.80
N ALA A 61 -4.98 -4.23 -9.78
CA ALA A 61 -4.41 -3.15 -8.99
C ALA A 61 -4.42 -3.45 -7.48
N VAL A 62 -5.48 -4.06 -6.96
CA VAL A 62 -5.56 -4.47 -5.55
C VAL A 62 -4.51 -5.52 -5.21
N VAL A 63 -4.38 -6.56 -6.05
CA VAL A 63 -3.36 -7.60 -5.86
C VAL A 63 -1.95 -6.99 -5.93
N LEU A 64 -1.71 -6.09 -6.89
CA LEU A 64 -0.44 -5.39 -7.04
C LEU A 64 -0.11 -4.54 -5.80
N ALA A 65 -1.10 -3.84 -5.24
CA ALA A 65 -0.93 -3.04 -4.03
C ALA A 65 -0.54 -3.90 -2.82
N ILE A 66 -1.17 -5.07 -2.64
CA ILE A 66 -0.82 -6.01 -1.57
C ILE A 66 0.62 -6.49 -1.73
N ILE A 67 1.01 -6.89 -2.94
CA ILE A 67 2.39 -7.33 -3.23
C ILE A 67 3.38 -6.18 -2.98
N GLY A 68 3.05 -4.97 -3.42
CA GLY A 68 3.88 -3.77 -3.22
C GLY A 68 4.12 -3.47 -1.75
N ILE A 69 3.07 -3.52 -0.91
CA ILE A 69 3.19 -3.32 0.55
C ILE A 69 4.09 -4.40 1.17
N VAL A 70 3.95 -5.66 0.77
CA VAL A 70 4.77 -6.76 1.29
C VAL A 70 6.24 -6.57 0.91
N VAL A 71 6.53 -6.30 -0.37
CA VAL A 71 7.89 -6.07 -0.85
C VAL A 71 8.52 -4.86 -0.16
N PHE A 72 7.79 -3.76 -0.06
CA PHE A 72 8.22 -2.57 0.66
C PHE A 72 8.52 -2.86 2.13
N GLY A 73 7.63 -3.59 2.81
CA GLY A 73 7.81 -3.99 4.20
C GLY A 73 9.08 -4.82 4.40
N VAL A 74 9.37 -5.76 3.51
CA VAL A 74 10.61 -6.56 3.55
C VAL A 74 11.84 -5.67 3.37
N ILE A 75 11.83 -4.76 2.40
CA ILE A 75 12.96 -3.85 2.15
C ILE A 75 13.22 -2.97 3.38
N VAL A 76 12.17 -2.40 3.98
CA VAL A 76 12.29 -1.56 5.19
C VAL A 76 12.84 -2.36 6.36
N VAL A 77 12.33 -3.58 6.59
CA VAL A 77 12.80 -4.46 7.67
C VAL A 77 14.26 -4.84 7.46
N VAL A 78 14.65 -5.27 6.26
CA VAL A 78 16.05 -5.60 5.94
C VAL A 78 16.95 -4.39 6.14
N ALA A 79 16.58 -3.21 5.63
CA ALA A 79 17.35 -1.99 5.82
C ALA A 79 17.51 -1.62 7.30
N PHE A 80 16.43 -1.76 8.08
CA PHE A 80 16.45 -1.51 9.53
C PHE A 80 17.34 -2.52 10.25
N PHE A 81 17.24 -3.81 9.95
CA PHE A 81 18.14 -4.83 10.53
C PHE A 81 19.59 -4.64 10.11
N SER A 82 19.89 -4.27 8.87
CA SER A 82 21.25 -3.93 8.44
C SER A 82 21.81 -2.72 9.20
N PHE A 83 20.96 -1.73 9.50
CA PHE A 83 21.32 -0.58 10.31
C PHE A 83 21.57 -0.93 11.79
N PHE A 84 20.79 -1.85 12.36
CA PHE A 84 20.90 -2.25 13.78
C PHE A 84 21.92 -3.37 14.06
N ASN A 85 22.21 -4.26 13.10
CA ASN A 85 23.29 -5.26 13.22
C ASN A 85 24.70 -4.64 13.17
N PHE A 86 24.79 -3.31 13.02
CA PHE A 86 25.99 -2.48 13.03
C PHE A 86 26.65 -2.36 14.43
N ARG A 87 26.66 -3.43 15.24
CA ARG A 87 27.55 -3.55 16.41
C ARG A 87 29.02 -3.76 16.03
N GLN A 88 29.33 -3.83 14.74
CA GLN A 88 30.69 -3.74 14.23
C GLN A 88 30.89 -2.37 13.59
N PHE A 89 31.26 -1.39 14.42
CA PHE A 89 32.07 -0.25 13.98
C PHE A 89 33.39 -0.80 13.42
N GLY A 90 33.36 -1.29 12.18
CA GLY A 90 34.57 -1.52 11.40
C GLY A 90 35.15 -0.16 11.07
N THR A 91 36.25 0.18 11.75
CA THR A 91 37.19 1.28 11.48
C THR A 91 36.61 2.42 10.65
N VAL A 92 36.02 3.40 11.32
CA VAL A 92 35.73 4.71 10.70
C VAL A 92 37.10 5.36 10.44
N THR A 93 37.68 5.12 9.27
CA THR A 93 38.90 5.80 8.84
C THR A 93 38.50 7.25 8.54
N PRO A 94 39.05 8.26 9.24
CA PRO A 94 38.75 9.65 8.95
C PRO A 94 39.10 9.96 7.48
N GLY A 95 38.12 10.40 6.69
CA GLY A 95 38.31 10.79 5.28
C GLY A 95 37.68 9.87 4.23
N SER A 96 37.15 8.70 4.60
CA SER A 96 36.34 7.88 3.68
C SER A 96 34.90 7.77 4.18
N VAL A 97 33.93 7.99 3.30
CA VAL A 97 32.53 7.66 3.58
C VAL A 97 32.44 6.14 3.60
N PRO A 98 32.06 5.50 4.72
CA PRO A 98 31.96 4.05 4.78
C PRO A 98 30.98 3.54 3.72
N PRO A 99 31.28 2.44 3.01
CA PRO A 99 30.38 1.87 2.00
C PRO A 99 28.96 1.59 2.53
N SER A 100 28.82 1.36 3.83
CA SER A 100 27.53 1.18 4.51
C SER A 100 26.69 2.47 4.60
N VAL A 101 27.33 3.63 4.78
CA VAL A 101 26.65 4.93 4.76
C VAL A 101 26.18 5.25 3.34
N LEU A 102 27.00 4.94 2.33
CA LEU A 102 26.61 5.09 0.94
C LEU A 102 25.47 4.13 0.55
N GLY A 103 25.50 2.89 1.04
CA GLY A 103 24.43 1.90 0.86
C GLY A 103 23.13 2.30 1.57
N ALA A 104 23.20 2.84 2.79
CA ALA A 104 22.02 3.32 3.52
C ALA A 104 21.40 4.55 2.84
N ILE A 105 22.22 5.50 2.38
CA ILE A 105 21.75 6.66 1.60
C ILE A 105 21.15 6.20 0.27
N GLY A 106 21.80 5.25 -0.43
CA GLY A 106 21.30 4.68 -1.68
C GLY A 106 19.95 3.98 -1.51
N LEU A 107 19.78 3.17 -0.46
CA LEU A 107 18.50 2.52 -0.15
C LEU A 107 17.42 3.52 0.25
N LEU A 108 17.77 4.59 0.96
CA LEU A 108 16.82 5.64 1.34
C LEU A 108 16.34 6.41 0.09
N ILE A 109 17.25 6.72 -0.84
CA ILE A 109 16.91 7.37 -2.11
C ILE A 109 16.04 6.44 -2.98
N VAL A 110 16.41 5.17 -3.12
CA VAL A 110 15.60 4.18 -3.87
C VAL A 110 14.23 4.01 -3.22
N GLY A 111 14.17 3.92 -1.89
CA GLY A 111 12.92 3.83 -1.14
C GLY A 111 12.02 5.06 -1.32
N LEU A 112 12.60 6.26 -1.43
CA LEU A 112 11.86 7.50 -1.69
C LEU A 112 11.37 7.59 -3.14
N VAL A 113 12.14 7.08 -4.11
CA VAL A 113 11.79 7.14 -5.54
C VAL A 113 10.71 6.11 -5.91
N VAL A 114 10.64 5.02 -5.16
CA VAL A 114 9.66 3.93 -5.38
C VAL A 114 8.28 4.23 -4.75
N VAL A 115 8.18 5.23 -3.86
CA VAL A 115 6.94 5.71 -3.24
C VAL A 115 6.38 6.90 -4.00
#